data_AF-A0A8S1XTU2-F1
#
_entry.id   AF-A0A8S1XTU2-F1
#
_cell.length_a   1.000
_cell.length_b   1.000
_cell.length_c   1.000
_cell.angle_alpha   90.00
_cell.angle_beta   90.00
_cell.angle_gamma   90.00
#
_symmetry.space_group_name_H-M   'P 1'
#
loop_
_entity.id
_entity.type
_entity.pdbx_description
1 polymer ?
#
loop_
_entity_poly.entity_id
_entity_poly.type
_entity_poly.pdbx_seq_one_letter_code
_entity_poly.pdbx_strand_id
1 'polypeptide(L)'
;MDHHCPWVNNCVGLKNHRYFCQFNFYAILCMIQCTLFISYDIFINDKLVLQELTKNQQFILTICNVTCFALVVVMGFLLGFHLYHIAQNITTVEFHINEIKANNPFKKPRIVDNFKEVFGPEIKYWFLPIRNAEKSAFPRTDLFEV
;
A
#
# COMPACT_ATOMS: atom_id res chain seq x y z
N MET A 1 16.72 4.12 1.33
CA MET A 1 15.49 4.92 1.08
C MET A 1 14.72 4.18 0.00
N ASP A 2 13.39 4.12 0.05
CA ASP A 2 12.61 3.48 -1.01
C ASP A 2 12.24 4.48 -2.11
N HIS A 3 11.53 5.56 -1.77
CA HIS A 3 11.22 6.65 -2.68
C HIS A 3 10.77 7.90 -1.90
N HIS A 4 10.70 9.05 -2.55
CA HIS A 4 9.99 10.22 -2.02
C HIS A 4 8.55 10.19 -2.53
N CYS A 5 7.57 10.15 -1.62
CA CYS A 5 6.17 10.09 -1.97
C CYS A 5 5.51 11.45 -1.73
N PRO A 6 5.15 12.19 -2.79
CA PRO A 6 4.54 13.51 -2.64
C PRO A 6 3.17 13.44 -1.97
N TRP A 7 2.44 12.32 -2.13
CA TRP A 7 1.10 12.11 -1.58
C TRP A 7 1.05 12.04 -0.06
N VAL A 8 2.14 11.62 0.58
CA VAL A 8 2.30 11.63 2.04
C VAL A 8 3.27 12.72 2.51
N ASN A 9 3.71 13.57 1.57
CA ASN A 9 4.69 14.64 1.78
C ASN A 9 5.91 14.17 2.61
N ASN A 10 6.41 12.97 2.31
CA ASN A 10 7.48 12.35 3.09
C ASN A 10 8.23 11.30 2.27
N CYS A 11 9.47 11.02 2.68
CA CYS A 11 10.21 9.87 2.16
C CYS A 11 9.65 8.57 2.75
N VAL A 12 9.50 7.56 1.91
CA VAL A 12 9.20 6.19 2.30
C VAL A 12 10.51 5.41 2.38
N GLY A 13 10.70 4.66 3.46
CA GLY A 13 11.88 3.84 3.67
C GLY A 13 11.78 3.06 4.96
N LEU A 14 12.90 2.61 5.49
CA LEU A 14 12.96 1.63 6.58
C LEU A 14 12.04 1.92 7.78
N LYS A 15 11.95 3.17 8.22
CA LYS A 15 11.19 3.53 9.43
C LYS A 15 9.67 3.62 9.23
N ASN A 16 9.20 3.69 7.98
CA ASN A 16 7.79 3.93 7.68
C ASN A 16 7.22 3.12 6.51
N HIS A 17 7.99 2.23 5.87
CA HIS A 17 7.54 1.41 4.75
C HIS A 17 6.32 0.56 5.12
N ARG A 18 6.32 -0.04 6.31
CA ARG A 18 5.15 -0.79 6.81
C ARG A 18 3.89 0.06 6.92
N TYR A 19 4.01 1.30 7.41
CA TYR A 19 2.88 2.21 7.55
C TYR A 19 2.38 2.67 6.18
N PHE A 20 3.29 2.84 5.21
CA PHE A 20 2.92 3.13 3.84
C PHE A 20 2.12 1.98 3.20
N CYS A 21 2.53 0.72 3.38
CA CYS A 21 1.76 -0.43 2.91
C CYS A 21 0.40 -0.55 3.62
N GLN A 22 0.35 -0.34 4.94
CA GLN A 22 -0.89 -0.33 5.71
C GLN A 22 -1.83 0.80 5.26
N PHE A 23 -1.31 2.01 5.06
CA PHE A 23 -2.06 3.15 4.51
C PHE A 23 -2.71 2.80 3.17
N ASN A 24 -1.94 2.25 2.23
CA ASN A 24 -2.47 1.84 0.93
C ASN A 24 -3.56 0.77 1.07
N PHE A 25 -3.32 -0.26 1.89
CA PHE A 25 -4.29 -1.32 2.15
C PHE A 25 -5.61 -0.79 2.70
N TYR A 26 -5.56 0.05 3.73
CA TYR A 26 -6.77 0.61 4.34
C TYR A 26 -7.48 1.62 3.45
N ALA A 27 -6.74 2.42 2.68
CA ALA A 27 -7.32 3.31 1.69
C ALA A 27 -8.09 2.53 0.61
N ILE A 28 -7.51 1.44 0.10
CA ILE A 28 -8.16 0.56 -0.87
C ILE A 28 -9.45 -0.04 -0.29
N LEU A 29 -9.42 -0.58 0.94
CA LEU A 29 -10.61 -1.13 1.59
C LEU A 29 -11.71 -0.07 1.74
N CYS A 30 -11.36 1.14 2.16
CA CYS A 30 -12.32 2.24 2.28
C CYS A 30 -12.95 2.59 0.92
N MET A 31 -12.15 2.66 -0.14
CA MET A 31 -12.65 2.99 -1.47
C MET A 31 -13.50 1.86 -2.07
N ILE A 32 -13.13 0.59 -1.86
CA ILE A 32 -13.96 -0.56 -2.23
C ILE A 32 -15.31 -0.47 -1.53
N GLN A 33 -15.32 -0.17 -0.23
CA GLN A 33 -16.55 -0.02 0.55
C GLN A 33 -17.45 1.08 -0.02
N CYS A 34 -16.89 2.26 -0.31
CA CYS A 34 -17.61 3.36 -0.94
C CYS A 34 -18.18 2.96 -2.30
N THR A 35 -17.36 2.32 -3.16
CA THR A 35 -17.78 1.89 -4.48
C THR A 35 -18.91 0.87 -4.43
N LEU A 36 -18.83 -0.11 -3.53
CA LEU A 36 -19.87 -1.13 -3.37
C LEU A 36 -21.17 -0.52 -2.89
N PHE A 37 -21.15 0.38 -1.90
CA PHE A 37 -22.37 1.04 -1.41
C PHE A 37 -23.03 1.90 -2.47
N ILE A 38 -22.28 2.78 -3.14
CA ILE A 38 -22.84 3.64 -4.19
C ILE A 38 -23.36 2.80 -5.36
N SER A 39 -22.62 1.77 -5.77
CA SER A 39 -23.05 0.90 -6.88
C SER A 39 -24.27 0.06 -6.51
N TYR A 40 -24.36 -0.42 -5.27
CA TYR A 40 -25.54 -1.14 -4.78
C TYR A 40 -26.80 -0.27 -4.85
N ASP A 41 -26.72 0.98 -4.41
CA ASP A 41 -27.85 1.91 -4.46
C ASP A 41 -28.23 2.32 -5.90
N ILE A 42 -27.25 2.39 -6.81
CA ILE A 42 -27.49 2.69 -8.24
C ILE A 42 -28.13 1.52 -8.98
N PHE A 43 -27.60 0.30 -8.79
CA PHE A 43 -27.90 -0.83 -9.67
C PHE A 43 -28.89 -1.85 -9.09
N ILE A 44 -28.98 -1.97 -7.76
CA ILE A 44 -29.74 -3.04 -7.09
C ILE A 44 -30.96 -2.49 -6.34
N ASN A 45 -30.78 -1.45 -5.52
CA ASN A 45 -31.79 -1.00 -4.56
C ASN A 45 -32.81 -0.01 -5.14
N ASP A 46 -33.31 -0.31 -6.36
CA ASP A 46 -34.36 0.36 -7.13
C ASP A 46 -34.57 1.87 -6.82
N LYS A 47 -33.48 2.64 -6.92
CA LYS A 47 -33.42 4.10 -6.87
C LYS A 47 -34.09 4.81 -5.68
N LEU A 48 -34.48 4.14 -4.60
CA LEU A 48 -35.20 4.78 -3.49
C LEU A 48 -34.42 5.96 -2.88
N VAL A 49 -33.11 5.79 -2.67
CA VAL A 49 -32.23 6.86 -2.18
C VAL A 49 -31.89 7.86 -3.27
N LEU A 50 -31.65 7.40 -4.50
CA LEU A 50 -31.23 8.25 -5.62
C LEU A 50 -32.35 9.12 -6.18
N GLN A 51 -33.61 8.69 -6.08
CA GLN A 51 -34.78 9.45 -6.51
C GLN A 51 -35.01 10.70 -5.65
N GLU A 52 -34.62 10.66 -4.37
CA GLU A 52 -34.68 11.85 -3.50
C GLU A 52 -33.53 12.84 -3.77
N LEU A 53 -32.51 12.43 -4.52
CA LEU A 53 -31.38 13.30 -4.86
C LEU A 53 -31.68 14.16 -6.09
N THR A 54 -31.21 15.40 -6.03
CA THR A 54 -31.15 16.28 -7.20
C THR A 54 -30.23 15.68 -8.28
N LYS A 55 -30.45 16.05 -9.55
CA LYS A 55 -29.58 15.65 -10.67
C LYS A 55 -28.10 15.97 -10.42
N ASN A 56 -27.82 17.11 -9.78
CA ASN A 56 -26.45 17.52 -9.44
C ASN A 56 -25.82 16.56 -8.41
N GLN A 57 -26.58 16.14 -7.39
CA GLN A 57 -26.11 15.18 -6.40
C GLN A 57 -25.86 13.80 -7.01
N GLN A 58 -26.75 13.33 -7.89
CA GLN A 58 -26.55 12.06 -8.61
C GLN A 58 -25.29 12.10 -9.49
N PHE A 59 -25.06 13.23 -10.17
CA PHE A 59 -23.86 13.44 -10.98
C PHE A 59 -22.58 13.42 -10.12
N ILE A 60 -22.58 14.14 -8.99
CA ILE A 60 -21.46 14.14 -8.03
C ILE A 60 -21.19 12.73 -7.51
N LEU A 61 -22.21 11.99 -7.07
CA LEU A 61 -22.05 10.62 -6.59
C LEU A 61 -21.50 9.68 -7.66
N THR A 62 -21.94 9.84 -8.90
CA THR A 62 -21.43 9.07 -10.04
C THR A 62 -19.94 9.35 -10.25
N ILE A 63 -19.52 10.63 -10.25
CA ILE A 63 -18.11 11.00 -10.34
C ILE A 63 -17.32 10.39 -9.17
N CYS A 64 -17.80 10.56 -7.93
CA CYS A 64 -17.16 10.00 -6.75
C CYS A 64 -16.98 8.47 -6.87
N ASN A 65 -18.00 7.75 -7.35
CA ASN A 65 -17.92 6.31 -7.54
C ASN A 65 -16.87 5.92 -8.58
N VAL A 66 -16.87 6.59 -9.74
CA VAL A 66 -15.89 6.36 -10.81
C VAL A 66 -14.47 6.67 -10.32
N THR A 67 -14.28 7.77 -9.60
CA THR A 67 -12.98 8.14 -9.02
C THR A 67 -12.53 7.12 -7.97
N CYS A 68 -13.40 6.70 -7.06
CA CYS A 68 -13.06 5.67 -6.06
C CYS A 68 -12.63 4.36 -6.74
N PHE A 69 -13.38 3.91 -7.75
CA PHE A 69 -13.04 2.71 -8.51
C PHE A 69 -11.67 2.84 -9.21
N ALA A 70 -11.42 3.96 -9.89
CA ALA A 70 -10.14 4.21 -10.54
C ALA A 70 -8.98 4.22 -9.55
N LEU A 71 -9.17 4.83 -8.37
CA LEU A 71 -8.16 4.84 -7.31
C LEU A 71 -7.93 3.46 -6.70
N VAL A 72 -8.95 2.61 -6.56
CA VAL A 72 -8.78 1.20 -6.14
C VAL A 72 -7.86 0.47 -7.10
N VAL A 73 -8.04 0.64 -8.41
CA VAL A 73 -7.19 -0.01 -9.42
C VAL A 73 -5.74 0.49 -9.33
N VAL A 74 -5.54 1.81 -9.32
CA VAL A 74 -4.20 2.42 -9.29
C VAL A 74 -3.46 2.11 -7.98
N MET A 75 -4.12 2.31 -6.84
CA MET A 75 -3.52 2.00 -5.54
C MET A 75 -3.36 0.49 -5.34
N GLY A 76 -4.25 -0.34 -5.88
CA GLY A 76 -4.12 -1.79 -5.88
C GLY A 76 -2.86 -2.25 -6.61
N PHE A 77 -2.59 -1.69 -7.79
CA PHE A 77 -1.33 -1.93 -8.51
C PHE A 77 -0.12 -1.47 -7.68
N LEU A 78 -0.18 -0.27 -7.09
CA LEU A 78 0.90 0.25 -6.25
C LEU A 78 1.19 -0.64 -5.03
N LEU A 79 0.14 -1.07 -4.32
CA LEU A 79 0.29 -1.98 -3.18
C LEU A 79 0.86 -3.33 -3.65
N GLY A 80 0.35 -3.89 -4.74
CA GLY A 80 0.87 -5.13 -5.32
C GLY A 80 2.35 -5.04 -5.70
N PHE A 81 2.76 -3.92 -6.29
CA PHE A 81 4.15 -3.63 -6.62
C PHE A 81 5.05 -3.61 -5.38
N HIS A 82 4.64 -2.91 -4.31
CA HIS A 82 5.40 -2.92 -3.06
C HIS A 82 5.41 -4.28 -2.37
N LEU A 83 4.31 -5.03 -2.37
CA LEU A 83 4.28 -6.39 -1.81
C LEU A 83 5.21 -7.34 -2.58
N TYR A 84 5.28 -7.20 -3.90
CA TYR A 84 6.23 -7.93 -4.73
C TYR A 84 7.69 -7.56 -4.38
N HIS A 85 8.01 -6.28 -4.23
CA HIS A 85 9.33 -5.81 -3.82
C HIS A 85 9.73 -6.30 -2.43
N ILE A 86 8.81 -6.26 -1.47
CA ILE A 86 9.02 -6.85 -0.14
C ILE A 86 9.27 -8.35 -0.26
N ALA A 87 8.52 -9.07 -1.11
CA ALA A 87 8.73 -10.50 -1.32
C ALA A 87 10.12 -10.81 -1.93
N GLN A 88 10.71 -9.89 -2.71
CA GLN A 88 12.07 -10.02 -3.24
C GLN A 88 13.14 -9.42 -2.30
N ASN A 89 12.75 -8.75 -1.21
CA ASN A 89 13.65 -7.96 -0.36
C ASN A 89 14.48 -6.94 -1.15
N ILE A 90 13.81 -6.13 -1.97
CA ILE A 90 14.43 -5.00 -2.69
C ILE A 90 13.60 -3.75 -2.48
N THR A 91 14.26 -2.60 -2.47
CA THR A 91 13.62 -1.29 -2.55
C THR A 91 13.28 -0.93 -3.99
N THR A 92 12.44 0.08 -4.19
CA THR A 92 12.11 0.63 -5.51
C THR A 92 13.36 1.17 -6.23
N VAL A 93 14.34 1.73 -5.50
CA VAL A 93 15.62 2.15 -6.09
C VAL A 93 16.44 0.95 -6.55
N GLU A 94 16.57 -0.08 -5.69
CA GLU A 94 17.33 -1.29 -5.99
C GLU A 94 16.72 -2.10 -7.14
N PHE A 95 15.40 -2.01 -7.33
CA PHE A 95 14.72 -2.56 -8.51
C PHE A 95 15.21 -1.94 -9.83
N HIS A 96 15.91 -0.80 -9.82
CA HIS A 96 16.52 -0.23 -11.03
C HIS A 96 18.02 -0.52 -11.16
N ILE A 97 18.62 -1.25 -10.22
CA ILE A 97 20.05 -1.61 -10.23
C ILE A 97 20.23 -2.98 -10.89
N ASN A 98 21.00 -3.04 -11.98
CA ASN A 98 21.17 -4.25 -12.79
C ASN A 98 21.90 -5.36 -12.03
N GLU A 99 22.86 -5.01 -11.19
CA GLU A 99 23.62 -5.94 -10.36
C GLU A 99 22.72 -6.68 -9.38
N ILE A 100 21.78 -5.96 -8.75
CA ILE A 100 20.80 -6.53 -7.81
C ILE A 100 19.80 -7.42 -8.56
N LYS A 101 19.39 -7.03 -9.77
CA LYS A 101 18.53 -7.89 -10.62
C LYS A 101 19.22 -9.18 -11.01
N ALA A 102 20.51 -9.12 -11.33
CA ALA A 102 21.29 -10.28 -11.72
C ALA A 102 21.54 -11.22 -10.55
N ASN A 103 21.89 -10.68 -9.38
CA ASN A 103 22.12 -11.45 -8.17
C ASN A 103 21.73 -10.62 -6.93
N ASN A 104 20.59 -10.93 -6.33
CA ASN A 104 20.07 -10.21 -5.18
C ASN A 104 20.61 -10.80 -3.86
N PRO A 105 21.54 -10.12 -3.16
CA PRO A 105 22.13 -10.64 -1.91
C PRO A 105 21.21 -10.49 -0.70
N PHE A 106 20.14 -9.70 -0.79
CA PHE A 106 19.27 -9.35 0.35
C PHE A 106 18.10 -10.33 0.51
N LYS A 107 17.70 -11.01 -0.56
CA LYS A 107 16.58 -11.94 -0.57
C LYS A 107 16.82 -13.11 0.39
N LYS A 108 15.92 -13.29 1.37
CA LYS A 108 15.97 -14.43 2.29
C LYS A 108 15.40 -15.71 1.65
N PRO A 109 15.78 -16.90 2.16
CA PRO A 109 15.25 -18.18 1.66
C PRO A 109 13.73 -18.30 1.75
N ARG A 110 13.10 -17.72 2.78
CA ARG A 110 11.65 -17.71 2.96
C ARG A 110 11.10 -16.31 2.76
N ILE A 111 10.05 -16.19 1.95
CA ILE A 111 9.35 -14.92 1.69
C ILE A 111 8.90 -14.25 2.99
N VAL A 112 8.38 -15.03 3.95
CA VAL A 112 7.92 -14.51 5.25
C VAL A 112 9.03 -13.78 6.01
N ASP A 113 10.30 -14.18 5.85
CA ASP A 113 11.41 -13.53 6.54
C ASP A 113 11.68 -12.14 5.94
N ASN A 114 11.49 -11.96 4.63
CA ASN A 114 11.54 -10.64 4.00
C ASN A 114 10.41 -9.73 4.53
N PHE A 115 9.20 -10.27 4.66
CA PHE A 115 8.07 -9.52 5.24
C PHE A 115 8.31 -9.14 6.70
N LYS A 116 8.96 -10.01 7.49
CA LYS A 116 9.31 -9.72 8.88
C LYS A 116 10.31 -8.57 9.01
N GLU A 117 11.20 -8.36 8.04
CA GLU A 117 12.11 -7.19 8.04
C GLU A 117 11.35 -5.86 7.91
N VAL A 118 10.19 -5.86 7.26
CA VAL A 118 9.35 -4.67 7.06
C VAL A 118 8.29 -4.51 8.14
N PHE A 119 7.48 -5.55 8.38
CA PHE A 119 6.34 -5.50 9.29
C PHE A 119 6.67 -5.88 10.75
N GLY A 120 7.84 -6.50 10.97
CA GLY A 120 8.27 -7.02 12.26
C GLY A 120 7.97 -8.51 12.46
N PRO A 121 8.51 -9.12 13.53
CA PRO A 121 8.43 -10.56 13.74
C PRO A 121 7.03 -11.05 14.14
N GLU A 122 6.26 -10.22 14.82
CA GLU A 122 4.92 -10.55 15.32
C GLU A 122 3.84 -10.28 14.27
N ILE A 123 3.37 -11.34 13.61
CA ILE A 123 2.37 -11.28 12.52
C ILE A 123 1.07 -10.59 12.95
N LYS A 124 0.66 -10.74 14.22
CA LYS A 124 -0.55 -10.10 14.76
C LYS A 124 -0.55 -8.56 14.64
N TYR A 125 0.63 -7.93 14.53
CA TYR A 125 0.75 -6.48 14.37
C TYR A 125 0.89 -6.03 12.91
N TRP A 126 0.92 -6.94 11.94
CA TRP A 126 1.12 -6.57 10.53
C TRP A 126 0.03 -5.66 9.98
N PHE A 127 -1.18 -5.75 10.51
CA PHE A 127 -2.29 -4.89 10.15
C PHE A 127 -2.49 -3.72 11.11
N LEU A 128 -1.79 -3.68 12.25
CA LEU A 128 -1.97 -2.61 13.23
C LEU A 128 -0.87 -1.55 13.05
N PRO A 129 -1.21 -0.25 12.89
CA PRO A 129 -0.23 0.82 12.75
C PRO A 129 0.35 1.23 14.12
N ILE A 130 0.82 0.24 14.89
CA ILE A 130 1.39 0.43 16.22
C ILE A 130 2.91 0.43 16.10
N ARG A 131 3.59 1.35 16.79
CA ARG A 131 5.05 1.38 16.86
C ARG A 131 5.55 0.06 17.50
N ASN A 132 6.23 -0.78 16.73
CA ASN A 132 6.94 -1.91 17.33
C ASN A 132 8.10 -1.31 18.12
N ALA A 133 8.23 -1.69 19.39
CA ALA A 133 9.32 -1.25 20.24
C ALA A 133 10.68 -1.89 19.83
N GLU A 134 10.68 -2.84 18.90
CA GLU A 134 11.87 -3.57 18.51
C GLU A 134 12.74 -2.79 17.51
N LYS A 135 14.02 -2.74 17.88
CA LYS A 135 15.12 -2.15 17.12
C LYS A 135 15.08 -2.69 15.70
N SER A 136 15.09 -1.79 14.71
CA SER A 136 15.29 -2.12 13.30
C SER A 136 16.38 -3.17 13.17
N ALA A 137 16.01 -4.37 12.71
CA ALA A 137 16.89 -5.54 12.57
C ALA A 137 17.93 -5.38 11.46
N PHE A 138 18.15 -4.16 10.97
CA PHE A 138 19.26 -3.86 10.10
C PHE A 138 20.49 -3.74 11.01
N PRO A 139 21.50 -4.63 10.85
CA PRO A 139 22.82 -4.31 11.34
C PRO A 139 23.14 -2.92 10.82
N ARG A 140 23.70 -2.05 11.67
CA ARG A 140 24.27 -0.80 11.16
C ARG A 140 25.16 -1.18 9.99
N THR A 141 25.05 -0.39 8.95
CA THR A 141 25.84 -0.53 7.74
C THR A 141 27.30 -0.28 8.07
N ASP A 142 28.00 -1.35 8.43
CA ASP A 142 29.45 -1.45 8.34
C ASP A 142 29.87 -1.69 6.87
N LEU A 143 28.89 -1.82 5.96
CA LEU A 143 29.07 -2.14 4.54
C LEU A 143 29.20 -0.92 3.62
N PHE A 144 29.32 0.30 4.16
CA PHE A 144 29.61 1.52 3.40
C PHE A 144 30.82 2.30 3.94
N GLU A 145 31.68 1.68 4.76
CA GLU A 145 33.02 2.22 5.01
C GLU A 145 33.97 1.77 3.88
N VAL A 146 33.95 2.54 2.79
CA VAL A 146 35.07 2.66 1.84
C VAL A 146 35.32 4.14 1.61
#